data_AF-A0A925AFU6-F1
#
_entry.id   AF-A0A925AFU6-F1
#
_cell.length_a   1.000
_cell.length_b   1.000
_cell.length_c   1.000
_cell.angle_alpha   90.00
_cell.angle_beta   90.00
_cell.angle_gamma   90.00
#
_symmetry.space_group_name_H-M   'P 1'
#
loop_
_entity.id
_entity.type
_entity.pdbx_description
1 polymer ?
#
loop_
_entity_poly.entity_id
_entity_poly.type
_entity_poly.pdbx_seq_one_letter_code
_entity_poly.pdbx_strand_id
1 'polypeptide(L)'
;MDRHDCPQTPPPPSTLPPTPPTFPRDGDGPEFRPGGPPARSPRKRPKRRLPPEVLTDGEVRSLMDACDADTATGVRHRALLAVLYRSGLRINEALQLRPKDVDAEHGTIRVLFGKRGYARTVGIDAGAMAIISEWTKLRAELGHNPKSPLFCSSSGRELPASFIRRLLPRLAQKAGIF
;
A
#
# COMPACT_ATOMS: atom_id res chain seq x y z
N MET A 1 -0.78 63.55 41.63
CA MET A 1 0.17 64.68 41.64
C MET A 1 1.56 64.12 41.44
N ASP A 2 2.40 64.56 40.52
CA ASP A 2 2.25 65.53 39.45
C ASP A 2 3.33 65.25 38.39
N ARG A 3 3.08 65.83 37.21
CA ARG A 3 3.86 65.75 35.99
C ARG A 3 5.29 66.28 36.16
N HIS A 4 6.23 65.77 35.37
CA HIS A 4 7.10 66.58 34.48
C HIS A 4 7.73 65.62 33.45
N ASP A 5 7.26 65.62 32.20
CA ASP A 5 7.63 66.51 31.10
C ASP A 5 8.65 65.82 30.17
N CYS A 6 8.12 65.08 29.18
CA CYS A 6 8.90 64.43 28.13
C CYS A 6 8.95 65.36 26.90
N PRO A 7 10.14 65.74 26.40
CA PRO A 7 10.23 66.51 25.16
C PRO A 7 9.91 65.64 23.92
N GLN A 8 8.98 66.16 23.10
CA GLN A 8 8.64 65.65 21.77
C GLN A 8 9.87 65.66 20.84
N THR A 9 10.10 64.55 20.15
CA THR A 9 11.07 64.46 19.05
C THR A 9 10.31 64.45 17.71
N PRO A 10 10.74 65.22 16.69
CA PRO A 10 10.01 65.36 15.43
C PRO A 10 10.03 64.08 14.56
N PRO A 11 9.00 63.88 13.70
CA PRO A 11 8.90 62.69 12.86
C PRO A 11 9.96 62.67 11.75
N PRO A 12 10.48 61.48 11.39
CA PRO A 12 11.53 61.34 10.38
C PRO A 12 11.01 61.58 8.94
N PRO A 13 11.89 62.01 8.02
CA PRO A 13 11.52 62.41 6.66
C PRO A 13 11.08 61.24 5.78
N SER A 14 9.98 61.49 5.05
CA SER A 14 9.39 60.63 4.01
C SER A 14 10.40 60.32 2.91
N THR A 15 10.94 59.10 2.91
CA THR A 15 11.81 58.61 1.83
C THR A 15 10.94 57.99 0.74
N LEU A 16 10.85 58.67 -0.41
CA LEU A 16 10.20 58.14 -1.61
C LEU A 16 10.97 56.91 -2.13
N PRO A 17 10.28 55.86 -2.60
CA PRO A 17 10.93 54.68 -3.15
C PRO A 17 11.65 55.00 -4.47
N PRO A 18 12.71 54.23 -4.81
CA PRO A 18 13.51 54.46 -6.01
C PRO A 18 12.68 54.26 -7.28
N THR A 19 12.93 55.11 -8.27
CA THR A 19 12.38 55.03 -9.63
C THR A 19 12.70 53.68 -10.29
N PRO A 20 11.76 53.06 -11.02
CA PRO A 20 12.02 51.83 -11.76
C PRO A 20 12.97 52.07 -12.94
N PRO A 21 13.73 51.05 -13.37
CA PRO A 21 14.64 51.16 -14.51
C PRO A 21 13.88 51.38 -15.82
N THR A 22 14.39 52.29 -16.64
CA THR A 22 13.92 52.57 -18.00
C THR A 22 14.21 51.37 -18.91
N PHE A 23 13.17 50.74 -19.48
CA PHE A 23 13.33 49.68 -20.48
C PHE A 23 13.58 50.28 -21.88
N PRO A 24 14.49 49.72 -22.70
CA PRO A 24 14.67 50.10 -24.10
C PRO A 24 13.39 49.87 -24.91
N ARG A 25 13.08 50.77 -25.85
CA ARG A 25 11.97 50.63 -26.80
C ARG A 25 12.25 49.49 -27.79
N ASP A 26 11.19 48.76 -28.11
CA ASP A 26 11.16 47.67 -29.09
C ASP A 26 11.79 48.09 -30.43
N GLY A 27 12.70 47.29 -30.98
CA GLY A 27 13.05 47.48 -32.39
C GLY A 27 14.30 46.86 -33.01
N ASP A 28 15.17 46.11 -32.31
CA ASP A 28 16.25 45.35 -32.99
C ASP A 28 16.74 44.18 -32.11
N GLY A 29 15.99 43.07 -32.15
CA GLY A 29 16.42 41.78 -31.61
C GLY A 29 16.67 40.78 -32.76
N PRO A 30 17.57 39.79 -32.59
CA PRO A 30 17.91 38.85 -33.67
C PRO A 30 16.67 38.05 -34.10
N GLU A 31 16.46 38.01 -35.41
CA GLU A 31 15.38 37.29 -36.10
C GLU A 31 15.23 35.85 -35.58
N PHE A 32 14.12 35.60 -34.87
CA PHE A 32 13.79 34.28 -34.34
C PHE A 32 13.31 33.38 -35.49
N ARG A 33 14.21 32.58 -36.06
CA ARG A 33 13.83 31.52 -37.01
C ARG A 33 13.25 30.33 -36.24
N PRO A 34 11.98 29.94 -36.45
CA PRO A 34 11.43 28.75 -35.79
C PRO A 34 12.00 27.50 -36.47
N GLY A 35 13.12 27.01 -35.94
CA GLY A 35 13.79 25.79 -36.40
C GLY A 35 13.34 24.57 -35.59
N GLY A 36 12.38 23.82 -36.13
CA GLY A 36 12.23 22.38 -35.90
C GLY A 36 11.16 21.95 -34.88
N PRO A 37 10.39 20.87 -35.18
CA PRO A 37 9.42 20.32 -34.25
C PRO A 37 10.13 19.74 -33.00
N PRO A 38 9.48 19.76 -31.82
CA PRO A 38 10.06 19.22 -30.60
C PRO A 38 10.45 17.75 -30.79
N ALA A 39 11.65 17.38 -30.31
CA ALA A 39 12.11 16.00 -30.31
C ALA A 39 11.04 15.10 -29.66
N ARG A 40 10.50 14.15 -30.43
CA ARG A 40 9.54 13.17 -29.96
C ARG A 40 10.17 12.44 -28.77
N SER A 41 9.62 12.64 -27.58
CA SER A 41 9.91 11.79 -26.43
C SER A 41 9.71 10.33 -26.84
N PRO A 42 10.63 9.41 -26.52
CA PRO A 42 10.50 8.03 -26.94
C PRO A 42 9.22 7.48 -26.33
N ARG A 43 8.23 7.19 -27.18
CA ARG A 43 6.97 6.57 -26.75
C ARG A 43 7.36 5.28 -26.03
N LYS A 44 7.14 5.23 -24.70
CA LYS A 44 7.24 3.96 -23.96
C LYS A 44 6.36 2.98 -24.71
N ARG A 45 6.98 1.94 -25.30
CA ARG A 45 6.25 0.86 -25.99
C ARG A 45 5.11 0.43 -25.06
N PRO A 46 3.84 0.41 -25.50
CA PRO A 46 2.77 -0.05 -24.65
C PRO A 46 3.15 -1.46 -24.20
N LYS A 47 3.38 -1.63 -22.88
CA LYS A 47 3.57 -2.96 -22.31
C LYS A 47 2.32 -3.73 -22.68
N ARG A 48 2.45 -4.69 -23.59
CA ARG A 48 1.40 -5.63 -23.98
C ARG A 48 0.89 -6.23 -22.67
N ARG A 49 -0.26 -5.76 -22.21
CA ARG A 49 -0.90 -6.30 -21.01
C ARG A 49 -1.41 -7.65 -21.45
N LEU A 50 -0.71 -8.72 -21.05
CA LEU A 50 -1.29 -10.05 -21.07
C LEU A 50 -2.64 -9.95 -20.34
N PRO A 51 -3.72 -10.52 -20.89
CA PRO A 51 -4.96 -10.67 -20.14
C PRO A 51 -4.63 -11.27 -18.77
N PRO A 52 -5.29 -10.82 -17.69
CA PRO A 52 -5.10 -11.47 -16.40
C PRO A 52 -5.54 -12.93 -16.55
N GLU A 53 -4.57 -13.84 -16.50
CA GLU A 53 -4.85 -15.26 -16.41
C GLU A 53 -5.49 -15.50 -15.05
N VAL A 54 -6.75 -15.93 -15.09
CA VAL A 54 -7.54 -16.18 -13.89
C VAL A 54 -7.35 -17.64 -13.53
N LEU A 55 -6.88 -17.89 -12.31
CA LEU A 55 -6.75 -19.25 -11.79
C LEU A 55 -8.13 -19.90 -11.71
N THR A 56 -8.22 -21.13 -12.20
CA THR A 56 -9.36 -22.02 -11.99
C THR A 56 -9.44 -22.46 -10.53
N ASP A 57 -10.62 -22.89 -10.08
CA ASP A 57 -10.79 -23.40 -8.71
C ASP A 57 -9.87 -24.59 -8.40
N GLY A 58 -9.56 -25.41 -9.42
CA GLY A 58 -8.62 -26.53 -9.30
C GLY A 58 -7.19 -26.05 -9.04
N GLU A 59 -6.73 -25.07 -9.82
CA GLU A 59 -5.39 -24.49 -9.65
C GLU A 59 -5.24 -23.79 -8.29
N VAL A 60 -6.29 -23.10 -7.82
CA VAL A 60 -6.27 -22.49 -6.48
C VAL A 60 -6.15 -23.55 -5.39
N ARG A 61 -6.85 -24.69 -5.51
CA ARG A 61 -6.69 -25.81 -4.57
C ARG A 61 -5.28 -26.37 -4.62
N SER A 62 -4.75 -26.65 -5.82
CA SER A 62 -3.37 -27.11 -5.97
C SER A 62 -2.34 -26.15 -5.37
N LEU A 63 -2.57 -24.83 -5.49
CA LEU A 63 -1.73 -23.80 -4.88
C LEU A 63 -1.80 -23.82 -3.34
N MET A 64 -3.00 -24.03 -2.78
CA MET A 64 -3.18 -24.18 -1.33
C MET A 64 -2.56 -25.48 -0.81
N ASP A 65 -2.66 -26.58 -1.56
CA ASP A 65 -2.12 -27.89 -1.21
C ASP A 65 -0.60 -27.97 -1.39
N ALA A 66 -0.02 -27.10 -2.23
CA ALA A 66 1.44 -26.93 -2.34
C ALA A 66 2.07 -26.32 -1.07
N CYS A 67 1.28 -25.74 -0.17
CA CYS A 67 1.75 -25.25 1.13
C CYS A 67 1.95 -26.41 2.10
N ASP A 68 3.12 -26.51 2.72
CA ASP A 68 3.45 -27.62 3.63
C ASP A 68 2.62 -27.58 4.92
N ALA A 69 1.63 -28.46 5.04
CA ALA A 69 0.70 -28.51 6.18
C ALA A 69 1.40 -28.86 7.51
N ASP A 70 2.53 -29.57 7.46
CA ASP A 70 3.29 -29.98 8.65
C ASP A 70 4.13 -28.85 9.26
N THR A 71 4.20 -27.70 8.59
CA THR A 71 4.98 -26.55 9.06
C THR A 71 4.07 -25.39 9.41
N ALA A 72 4.34 -24.71 10.53
CA ALA A 72 3.63 -23.48 10.89
C ALA A 72 3.70 -22.41 9.79
N THR A 73 4.81 -22.37 9.05
CA THR A 73 4.98 -21.47 7.91
C THR A 73 4.04 -21.81 6.77
N GLY A 74 3.86 -23.09 6.44
CA GLY A 74 2.96 -23.54 5.38
C GLY A 74 1.49 -23.37 5.77
N VAL A 75 1.09 -23.70 7.00
CA VAL A 75 -0.27 -23.43 7.52
C VAL A 75 -0.59 -21.93 7.44
N ARG A 76 0.35 -21.06 7.81
CA ARG A 76 0.21 -19.60 7.66
C ARG A 76 0.01 -19.19 6.20
N HIS A 77 0.80 -19.74 5.29
CA HIS A 77 0.70 -19.41 3.86
C HIS A 77 -0.64 -19.88 3.27
N ARG A 78 -1.11 -21.07 3.65
CA ARG A 78 -2.41 -21.60 3.27
C ARG A 78 -3.55 -20.70 3.75
N ALA A 79 -3.51 -20.27 5.02
CA ALA A 79 -4.49 -19.34 5.57
C ALA A 79 -4.45 -17.96 4.88
N LEU A 80 -3.27 -17.44 4.55
CA LEU A 80 -3.13 -16.19 3.79
C LEU A 80 -3.73 -16.32 2.39
N LEU A 81 -3.45 -17.41 1.68
CA LEU A 81 -4.03 -17.69 0.36
C LEU A 81 -5.56 -17.79 0.42
N ALA A 82 -6.09 -18.47 1.43
CA ALA A 82 -7.54 -18.59 1.66
C ALA A 82 -8.18 -17.21 1.83
N VAL A 83 -7.58 -16.33 2.65
CA VAL A 83 -8.05 -14.94 2.81
C VAL A 83 -8.01 -14.21 1.47
N LEU A 84 -6.88 -14.21 0.76
CA LEU A 84 -6.73 -13.47 -0.50
C LEU A 84 -7.75 -13.91 -1.55
N TYR A 85 -7.95 -15.22 -1.69
CA TYR A 85 -8.85 -15.79 -2.69
C TYR A 85 -10.33 -15.61 -2.31
N ARG A 86 -10.71 -15.90 -1.06
CA ARG A 86 -12.13 -15.92 -0.65
C ARG A 86 -12.69 -14.57 -0.27
N SER A 87 -11.87 -13.67 0.29
CA SER A 87 -12.31 -12.32 0.67
C SER A 87 -11.92 -11.24 -0.35
N GLY A 88 -11.09 -11.57 -1.35
CA GLY A 88 -10.66 -10.61 -2.37
C GLY A 88 -9.85 -9.43 -1.83
N LEU A 89 -9.21 -9.59 -0.66
CA LEU A 89 -8.38 -8.56 -0.05
C LEU A 89 -7.09 -8.35 -0.84
N ARG A 90 -6.60 -7.11 -0.84
CA ARG A 90 -5.25 -6.86 -1.36
C ARG A 90 -4.22 -7.45 -0.41
N ILE A 91 -3.08 -7.85 -0.97
CA ILE A 91 -1.98 -8.44 -0.21
C ILE A 91 -1.54 -7.60 1.00
N ASN A 92 -1.44 -6.28 0.85
CA ASN A 92 -1.07 -5.41 1.97
C ASN A 92 -2.18 -5.30 3.02
N GLU A 93 -3.45 -5.30 2.59
CA GLU A 93 -4.60 -5.25 3.49
C GLU A 93 -4.64 -6.56 4.32
N ALA A 94 -4.45 -7.71 3.68
CA ALA A 94 -4.39 -9.01 4.35
C ALA A 94 -3.22 -9.12 5.34
N LEU A 95 -2.03 -8.64 4.97
CA LEU A 95 -0.84 -8.69 5.84
C LEU A 95 -0.93 -7.76 7.07
N GLN A 96 -1.79 -6.75 7.01
CA GLN A 96 -2.03 -5.83 8.13
C GLN A 96 -3.16 -6.27 9.07
N LEU A 97 -3.90 -7.34 8.71
CA LEU A 97 -4.96 -7.88 9.57
C LEU A 97 -4.39 -8.30 10.92
N ARG A 98 -5.15 -8.07 11.98
CA ARG A 98 -4.87 -8.55 13.33
C ARG A 98 -5.89 -9.62 13.72
N PRO A 99 -5.59 -10.46 14.72
CA PRO A 99 -6.56 -11.47 15.19
C PRO A 99 -7.93 -10.87 15.56
N LYS A 100 -7.96 -9.69 16.18
CA LYS A 100 -9.19 -8.96 16.55
C LYS A 100 -10.04 -8.48 15.36
N ASP A 101 -9.48 -8.48 14.16
CA ASP A 101 -10.17 -8.02 12.96
C ASP A 101 -10.93 -9.16 12.27
N VAL A 102 -10.74 -10.40 12.73
CA VAL A 102 -11.44 -11.60 12.24
C VAL A 102 -12.53 -11.97 13.24
N ASP A 103 -13.77 -11.99 12.76
CA ASP A 103 -14.93 -12.46 13.51
C ASP A 103 -15.31 -13.85 12.99
N ALA A 104 -14.87 -14.88 13.72
CA ALA A 104 -15.12 -16.27 13.37
C ALA A 104 -16.58 -16.69 13.58
N GLU A 105 -17.32 -16.02 14.49
CA GLU A 105 -18.72 -16.32 14.77
C GLU A 105 -19.62 -15.86 13.62
N HIS A 106 -19.37 -14.65 13.12
CA HIS A 106 -20.16 -14.05 12.04
C HIS A 106 -19.57 -14.30 10.64
N GLY A 107 -18.39 -14.92 10.54
CA GLY A 107 -17.75 -15.19 9.25
C GLY A 107 -17.31 -13.91 8.53
N THR A 108 -16.78 -12.91 9.27
CA THR A 108 -16.41 -11.62 8.68
C THR A 108 -14.99 -11.18 9.00
N ILE A 109 -14.41 -10.37 8.12
CA ILE A 109 -13.10 -9.76 8.28
C ILE A 109 -13.25 -8.24 8.15
N ARG A 110 -12.78 -7.51 9.17
CA ARG A 110 -12.78 -6.05 9.21
C ARG A 110 -11.45 -5.49 8.69
N VAL A 111 -11.52 -4.79 7.58
CA VAL A 111 -10.36 -4.15 6.94
C VAL A 111 -10.32 -2.69 7.35
N LEU A 112 -9.31 -2.31 8.13
CA LEU A 112 -9.18 -0.94 8.64
C LEU A 112 -8.60 0.04 7.62
N PHE A 113 -7.67 -0.41 6.78
CA PHE A 113 -6.92 0.44 5.85
C PHE A 113 -7.32 0.22 4.39
N GLY A 114 -8.59 0.51 4.07
CA GLY A 114 -9.08 0.50 2.69
C GLY A 114 -8.58 1.69 1.86
N LYS A 115 -8.68 1.59 0.53
CA LYS A 115 -8.44 2.74 -0.38
C LYS A 115 -9.38 3.88 0.05
N ARG A 116 -8.83 5.05 0.40
CA ARG A 116 -9.51 6.25 0.98
C ARG A 116 -9.65 6.27 2.51
N GLY A 117 -9.05 5.33 3.23
CA GLY A 117 -8.97 5.37 4.70
C GLY A 117 -10.26 4.95 5.44
N TYR A 118 -11.27 4.48 4.72
CA TYR A 118 -12.50 3.97 5.32
C TYR A 118 -12.38 2.47 5.63
N ALA A 119 -12.83 2.11 6.83
CA ALA A 119 -12.96 0.71 7.22
C ALA A 119 -14.11 0.04 6.46
N ARG A 120 -13.96 -1.24 6.13
CA ARG A 120 -15.03 -2.07 5.55
C ARG A 120 -15.03 -3.45 6.18
N THR A 121 -16.18 -4.09 6.18
CA THR A 121 -16.32 -5.49 6.57
C THR A 121 -16.56 -6.33 5.33
N VAL A 122 -15.85 -7.46 5.23
CA VAL A 122 -15.95 -8.40 4.12
C VAL A 122 -16.36 -9.75 4.69
N GLY A 123 -17.38 -10.39 4.10
CA GLY A 123 -17.77 -11.76 4.44
C GLY A 123 -16.78 -12.77 3.86
N ILE A 124 -16.61 -13.90 4.55
CA ILE A 124 -15.78 -15.02 4.11
C ILE A 124 -16.53 -16.33 4.30
N ASP A 125 -16.31 -17.31 3.43
CA ASP A 125 -16.98 -18.61 3.54
C ASP A 125 -16.45 -19.43 4.72
N ALA A 126 -17.26 -20.38 5.17
CA ALA A 126 -16.94 -21.26 6.29
C ALA A 126 -15.67 -22.09 6.07
N GLY A 127 -15.38 -22.47 4.81
CA GLY A 127 -14.18 -23.23 4.47
C GLY A 127 -12.90 -22.43 4.72
N ALA A 128 -12.84 -21.19 4.25
CA ALA A 128 -11.72 -20.32 4.58
C ALA A 128 -11.66 -19.94 6.06
N MET A 129 -12.80 -19.76 6.74
CA MET A 129 -12.81 -19.49 8.18
C MET A 129 -12.23 -20.65 8.99
N ALA A 130 -12.47 -21.90 8.57
CA ALA A 130 -11.86 -23.08 9.20
C ALA A 130 -10.33 -23.06 9.09
N ILE A 131 -9.79 -22.74 7.90
CA ILE A 131 -8.34 -22.64 7.66
C ILE A 131 -7.72 -21.50 8.49
N ILE A 132 -8.40 -20.36 8.60
CA ILE A 132 -7.94 -19.22 9.42
C ILE A 132 -7.95 -19.59 10.90
N SER A 133 -8.98 -20.32 11.34
CA SER A 133 -9.11 -20.79 12.72
C SER A 133 -8.02 -21.80 13.09
N GLU A 134 -7.68 -22.71 12.18
CA GLU A 134 -6.55 -23.63 12.32
C GLU A 134 -5.23 -22.87 12.52
N TRP A 135 -4.94 -21.89 11.66
CA TRP A 135 -3.76 -21.03 11.81
C TRP A 135 -3.78 -20.25 13.14
N THR A 136 -4.94 -19.75 13.56
CA THR A 136 -5.07 -18.96 14.79
C THR A 136 -4.80 -19.80 16.04
N LYS A 137 -5.22 -21.07 16.06
CA LYS A 137 -4.90 -22.03 17.13
C LYS A 137 -3.40 -22.31 17.18
N LEU A 138 -2.81 -22.69 16.04
CA LEU A 138 -1.38 -22.96 15.95
C LEU A 138 -0.54 -21.73 16.35
N ARG A 139 -0.97 -20.54 15.94
CA ARG A 139 -0.34 -19.27 16.32
C ARG A 139 -0.34 -19.05 17.83
N ALA A 140 -1.42 -19.43 18.51
CA ALA A 140 -1.52 -19.33 19.97
C ALA A 140 -0.58 -20.33 20.66
N GLU A 141 -0.48 -21.55 20.16
CA GLU A 141 0.45 -22.58 20.65
C GLU A 141 1.92 -22.16 20.50
N LEU A 142 2.25 -21.45 19.42
CA LEU A 142 3.58 -20.87 19.19
C LEU A 142 3.90 -19.65 20.08
N GLY A 143 2.96 -19.20 20.91
CA GLY A 143 3.18 -18.08 21.84
C GLY A 143 3.28 -16.71 21.16
N HIS A 144 2.73 -16.55 19.95
CA HIS A 144 2.77 -15.26 19.26
C HIS A 144 1.91 -14.20 19.96
N ASN A 145 2.45 -12.99 20.12
CA ASN A 145 1.76 -11.88 20.76
C ASN A 145 0.40 -11.59 20.08
N PRO A 146 -0.71 -11.45 20.83
CA PRO A 146 -2.03 -11.14 20.27
C PRO A 146 -2.08 -9.79 19.54
N LYS A 147 -1.17 -8.86 19.84
CA LYS A 147 -1.07 -7.55 19.18
C LYS A 147 -0.33 -7.60 17.85
N SER A 148 0.48 -8.64 17.60
CA SER A 148 1.16 -8.83 16.32
C SER A 148 0.14 -9.09 15.20
N PRO A 149 0.50 -8.82 13.93
CA PRO A 149 -0.36 -9.18 12.80
C PRO A 149 -0.79 -10.66 12.84
N LEU A 150 -1.93 -10.94 12.22
CA LEU A 150 -2.46 -12.29 12.05
C LEU A 150 -1.45 -13.14 11.28
N PHE A 151 -0.88 -12.58 10.21
CA PHE A 151 0.19 -13.19 9.42
C PHE A 151 1.54 -12.56 9.76
N CYS A 152 2.21 -13.10 10.77
CA CYS A 152 3.52 -12.65 11.21
C CYS A 152 4.62 -13.66 10.85
N SER A 153 5.89 -13.21 10.84
CA SER A 153 7.06 -14.07 10.76
C SER A 153 7.15 -15.02 11.98
N SER A 154 8.05 -16.00 11.94
CA SER A 154 8.38 -16.84 13.11
C SER A 154 8.83 -16.02 14.33
N SER A 155 9.40 -14.83 14.10
CA SER A 155 9.76 -13.86 15.15
C SER A 155 8.63 -12.92 15.57
N GLY A 156 7.41 -13.09 15.05
CA GLY A 156 6.25 -12.25 15.39
C GLY A 156 6.23 -10.87 14.72
N ARG A 157 7.14 -10.61 13.76
CA ARG A 157 7.23 -9.35 13.01
C ARG A 157 6.29 -9.37 11.80
N GLU A 158 6.04 -8.20 11.23
CA GLU A 158 5.23 -8.06 10.01
C GLU A 158 5.91 -8.77 8.84
N LEU A 159 5.10 -9.42 7.99
CA LEU A 159 5.58 -10.04 6.78
C LEU A 159 5.62 -9.01 5.64
N PRO A 160 6.76 -8.83 4.96
CA PRO A 160 6.83 -7.92 3.83
C PRO A 160 6.07 -8.51 2.63
N ALA A 161 5.21 -7.71 1.99
CA ALA A 161 4.48 -8.17 0.80
C ALA A 161 5.38 -8.61 -0.36
N SER A 162 6.63 -8.12 -0.42
CA SER A 162 7.63 -8.58 -1.38
C SER A 162 8.02 -10.05 -1.20
N PHE A 163 7.99 -10.56 0.05
CA PHE A 163 8.23 -11.97 0.33
C PHE A 163 7.14 -12.85 -0.27
N ILE A 164 5.87 -12.52 -0.01
CA ILE A 164 4.73 -13.28 -0.55
C ILE A 164 4.71 -13.21 -2.09
N ARG A 165 5.00 -12.05 -2.69
CA ARG A 165 5.12 -11.93 -4.16
C ARG A 165 6.22 -12.80 -4.77
N ARG A 166 7.30 -13.11 -4.03
CA ARG A 166 8.35 -14.05 -4.47
C ARG A 166 8.00 -15.51 -4.17
N LEU A 167 7.19 -15.75 -3.15
CA LEU A 167 6.72 -17.08 -2.75
C LEU A 167 5.69 -17.63 -3.73
N LEU A 168 4.73 -16.80 -4.17
CA LEU A 168 3.62 -17.24 -5.02
C LEU A 168 4.06 -17.96 -6.31
N PRO A 169 5.03 -17.44 -7.10
CA PRO A 169 5.51 -18.15 -8.29
C PRO A 169 6.14 -19.52 -7.97
N ARG A 170 6.80 -19.66 -6.81
CA ARG A 170 7.40 -20.93 -6.38
C ARG A 170 6.32 -21.94 -5.99
N LEU A 171 5.27 -21.48 -5.31
CA LEU A 171 4.12 -22.32 -4.99
C LEU A 171 3.36 -22.72 -6.25
N ALA A 172 3.18 -21.80 -7.20
CA ALA A 172 2.55 -22.07 -8.50
C ALA A 172 3.34 -23.14 -9.27
N GLN A 173 4.66 -23.03 -9.32
CA GLN A 173 5.52 -24.05 -9.94
C GLN A 173 5.40 -25.41 -9.24
N LYS A 174 5.37 -25.45 -7.89
CA LYS A 174 5.16 -26.69 -7.12
C LYS A 174 3.78 -27.29 -7.37
N ALA A 175 2.78 -26.45 -7.63
CA ALA A 175 1.41 -26.84 -7.95
C ALA A 175 1.20 -27.21 -9.43
N GLY A 176 2.22 -27.08 -10.28
CA GLY A 176 2.12 -27.37 -11.72
C GLY A 176 1.34 -26.32 -12.52
N ILE A 177 1.27 -25.08 -12.03
CA ILE A 177 0.60 -23.94 -12.67
C ILE A 177 1.67 -23.10 -13.39
N PHE A 178 1.46 -22.81 -14.68
CA PHE A 178 2.47 -22.19 -15.57
C PHE A 178 1.99 -20.88 -16.18
#